data_AF-A0A968XRJ3-F1
#
_entry.id   AF-A0A968XRJ3-F1
#
_cell.length_a   1.000
_cell.length_b   1.000
_cell.length_c   1.000
_cell.angle_alpha   90.00
_cell.angle_beta   90.00
_cell.angle_gamma   90.00
#
_symmetry.space_group_name_H-M   'P 1'
#
loop_
_entity.id
_entity.type
_entity.pdbx_description
1 polymer ?
#
loop_
_entity_poly.entity_id
_entity_poly.type
_entity_poly.pdbx_seq_one_letter_code
_entity_poly.pdbx_strand_id
1 'polypeptide(L)'
;MDHPADAPVRSFGVHSDLSAHRLPGNFEDSGRVDALRTKVWVRPLTADQQTQFVHQWYLSQEKLDRAGRGTPEVQRDARRNAESLLEQIRNPERPELADLAKNPLLLNLLATYHRSDPGVELPRQRVELYQDICSLQLRKRPAARGIVLPLSPEERQLVLQAIALEMMRQEKRLIEEEDLLELLSRTLQEQNHEGIPPEEFLRQVVNVSELIVRQGLEGYEFSHLSFQEFFGRSAN
;
A
#
# COMPACT_ATOMS: atom_id res chain seq x y z
N MET A 1 -64.07 19.92 11.99
CA MET A 1 -62.92 19.44 12.78
C MET A 1 -61.78 19.30 11.80
N ASP A 2 -60.91 20.31 11.77
CA ASP A 2 -59.73 20.38 10.92
C ASP A 2 -58.72 19.31 11.32
N HIS A 3 -58.20 18.60 10.32
CA HIS A 3 -57.04 17.73 10.43
C HIS A 3 -55.83 18.51 9.89
N PRO A 4 -54.81 18.85 10.70
CA PRO A 4 -53.65 19.55 10.18
C PRO A 4 -52.77 18.60 9.38
N ALA A 5 -52.34 19.07 8.21
CA ALA A 5 -51.45 18.38 7.28
C ALA A 5 -50.06 18.12 7.89
N ASP A 6 -49.58 16.89 7.73
CA ASP A 6 -48.20 16.49 8.00
C ASP A 6 -47.23 17.27 7.08
N ALA A 7 -46.31 18.00 7.69
CA ALA A 7 -45.18 18.61 7.01
C ALA A 7 -44.05 17.57 6.83
N PRO A 8 -43.38 17.49 5.67
CA PRO A 8 -42.33 16.52 5.45
C PRO A 8 -41.07 16.88 6.26
N VAL A 9 -40.63 15.94 7.09
CA VAL A 9 -39.33 15.97 7.79
C VAL A 9 -38.21 15.92 6.74
N ARG A 10 -37.52 17.04 6.53
CA ARG A 10 -36.29 17.08 5.74
C ARG A 10 -35.14 16.47 6.56
N SER A 11 -34.73 15.25 6.23
CA SER A 11 -33.50 14.66 6.76
C SER A 11 -32.29 15.36 6.12
N PHE A 12 -31.62 16.22 6.87
CA PHE A 12 -30.27 16.67 6.51
C PHE A 12 -29.29 15.56 6.87
N GLY A 13 -28.88 14.76 5.88
CA GLY A 13 -27.74 13.85 6.02
C GLY A 13 -26.46 14.69 6.08
N VAL A 14 -25.81 14.75 7.25
CA VAL A 14 -24.46 15.31 7.36
C VAL A 14 -23.49 14.23 6.85
N HIS A 15 -23.15 14.31 5.57
CA HIS A 15 -22.04 13.53 5.03
C HIS A 15 -20.75 14.01 5.69
N SER A 16 -20.12 13.12 6.46
CA SER A 16 -18.82 13.37 7.08
C SER A 16 -17.75 12.87 6.11
N ASP A 17 -17.25 13.75 5.24
CA ASP A 17 -16.17 13.39 4.32
C ASP A 17 -14.81 13.48 5.03
N LEU A 18 -14.12 12.33 5.11
CA LEU A 18 -12.76 12.24 5.64
C LEU A 18 -11.77 12.31 4.48
N SER A 19 -11.02 13.40 4.36
CA SER A 19 -9.95 13.55 3.37
C SER A 19 -8.58 13.51 4.04
N ALA A 20 -7.68 12.63 3.56
CA ALA A 20 -6.33 12.48 4.09
C ALA A 20 -5.29 13.18 3.18
N HIS A 21 -4.56 14.15 3.74
CA HIS A 21 -3.50 14.90 3.05
C HIS A 21 -2.15 14.78 3.78
N ARG A 22 -1.05 14.66 3.03
CA ARG A 22 0.32 14.78 3.55
C ARG A 22 0.73 16.25 3.39
N LEU A 23 0.98 16.94 4.50
CA LEU A 23 1.46 18.33 4.47
C LEU A 23 3.01 18.35 4.41
N PRO A 24 3.63 19.22 3.60
CA PRO A 24 5.06 19.51 3.70
C PRO A 24 5.36 20.24 5.03
N GLY A 25 6.58 20.08 5.54
CA GLY A 25 6.95 20.43 6.92
C GLY A 25 6.78 21.90 7.36
N ASN A 26 6.54 22.84 6.45
CA ASN A 26 6.51 24.29 6.75
C ASN A 26 5.35 25.03 6.06
N PHE A 27 4.09 24.67 6.31
CA PHE A 27 2.96 25.46 5.82
C PHE A 27 2.56 26.53 6.85
N GLU A 28 2.91 27.79 6.59
CA GLU A 28 2.31 28.94 7.28
C GLU A 28 0.87 29.15 6.79
N ASP A 29 -0.03 29.38 7.75
CA ASP A 29 -1.47 29.49 7.57
C ASP A 29 -1.83 30.75 6.77
N SER A 30 -1.87 30.63 5.44
CA SER A 30 -2.49 31.64 4.58
C SER A 30 -4.02 31.53 4.73
N GLY A 31 -4.50 32.25 5.74
CA GLY A 31 -5.90 32.23 6.16
C GLY A 31 -6.91 32.48 5.04
N ARG A 32 -7.98 31.68 5.13
CA ARG A 32 -9.29 31.69 4.42
C ARG A 32 -9.47 30.52 3.45
N VAL A 33 -9.94 29.36 3.96
CA VAL A 33 -11.26 28.78 3.63
C VAL A 33 -11.70 27.73 4.70
N ASP A 34 -13.00 27.66 4.97
CA ASP A 34 -13.82 26.59 5.60
C ASP A 34 -13.77 26.30 7.12
N ALA A 35 -14.79 26.83 7.81
CA ALA A 35 -15.02 26.81 9.25
C ALA A 35 -15.62 25.51 9.84
N LEU A 36 -15.56 24.35 9.18
CA LEU A 36 -16.11 23.09 9.72
C LEU A 36 -15.26 21.85 9.41
N ARG A 37 -13.93 21.97 9.34
CA ARG A 37 -13.03 20.81 9.22
C ARG A 37 -12.30 20.57 10.53
N THR A 38 -12.67 19.51 11.26
CA THR A 38 -11.86 19.02 12.37
C THR A 38 -10.59 18.40 11.81
N LYS A 39 -9.46 19.10 11.97
CA LYS A 39 -8.15 18.57 11.60
C LYS A 39 -7.73 17.53 12.65
N VAL A 40 -7.52 16.29 12.21
CA VAL A 40 -7.04 15.20 13.06
C VAL A 40 -5.69 14.75 12.55
N TRP A 41 -4.77 14.44 13.48
CA TRP A 41 -3.40 14.05 13.17
C TRP A 41 -3.21 12.56 13.47
N VAL A 42 -2.64 11.84 12.50
CA VAL A 42 -2.14 10.49 12.75
C VAL A 42 -0.79 10.61 13.44
N ARG A 43 -0.72 10.21 14.70
CA ARG A 43 0.53 10.21 15.46
C ARG A 43 1.39 8.99 15.09
N PRO A 44 2.73 9.08 15.22
CA PRO A 44 3.60 7.93 15.15
C PRO A 44 3.15 6.83 16.13
N LEU A 45 3.26 5.56 15.73
CA LEU A 45 2.92 4.43 16.58
C LEU A 45 3.84 4.37 17.80
N THR A 46 3.25 4.19 18.97
CA THR A 46 4.00 3.88 20.20
C THR A 46 4.52 2.45 20.16
N ALA A 47 5.52 2.12 20.99
CA ALA A 47 6.03 0.75 21.11
C ALA A 47 4.92 -0.28 21.42
N ASP A 48 3.95 0.09 22.27
CA ASP A 48 2.82 -0.80 22.59
C ASP A 48 1.91 -1.01 21.37
N GLN A 49 1.62 0.06 20.61
CA GLN A 49 0.83 -0.04 19.39
C GLN A 49 1.55 -0.85 18.30
N GLN A 50 2.86 -0.70 18.16
CA GLN A 50 3.67 -1.51 17.25
C GLN A 50 3.59 -2.99 17.63
N THR A 51 3.70 -3.29 18.92
CA THR A 51 3.59 -4.66 19.46
C THR A 51 2.22 -5.26 19.15
N GLN A 52 1.15 -4.52 19.43
CA GLN A 52 -0.21 -4.95 19.15
C GLN A 52 -0.42 -5.17 17.66
N PHE A 53 0.04 -4.23 16.82
CA PHE A 53 -0.04 -4.33 15.37
C PHE A 53 0.63 -5.61 14.87
N VAL A 54 1.89 -5.85 15.25
CA VAL A 54 2.67 -7.00 14.76
C VAL A 54 2.03 -8.32 15.18
N HIS A 55 1.55 -8.45 16.42
CA HIS A 55 0.86 -9.67 16.85
C HIS A 55 -0.43 -9.93 16.07
N GLN A 56 -1.27 -8.90 15.89
CA GLN A 56 -2.52 -9.06 15.16
C GLN A 56 -2.28 -9.32 13.67
N TRP A 57 -1.26 -8.68 13.10
CA TRP A 57 -0.84 -8.89 11.72
C TRP A 57 -0.43 -10.34 11.50
N TYR A 58 0.50 -10.88 12.29
CA TYR A 58 0.92 -12.28 12.13
C TYR A 58 -0.23 -13.27 12.35
N LEU A 59 -1.06 -13.05 13.37
CA LEU A 59 -2.21 -13.91 13.60
C LEU A 59 -3.18 -13.91 12.41
N SER A 60 -3.41 -12.75 11.81
CA SER A 60 -4.28 -12.61 10.64
C SER A 60 -3.68 -13.34 9.44
N GLN A 61 -2.38 -13.18 9.17
CA GLN A 61 -1.70 -13.85 8.06
C GLN A 61 -1.67 -15.37 8.23
N GLU A 62 -1.33 -15.90 9.41
CA GLU A 62 -1.31 -17.35 9.65
C GLU A 62 -2.70 -17.99 9.53
N LYS A 63 -3.76 -17.24 9.90
CA LYS A 63 -5.15 -17.66 9.70
C LYS A 63 -5.51 -17.68 8.22
N LEU A 64 -5.14 -16.66 7.45
CA LEU A 64 -5.40 -16.59 6.01
C LEU A 64 -4.79 -17.80 5.28
N ASP A 65 -3.52 -18.12 5.56
CA ASP A 65 -2.82 -19.25 4.94
C ASP A 65 -3.44 -20.61 5.26
N ARG A 66 -4.19 -20.71 6.37
CA ARG A 66 -4.87 -21.94 6.81
C ARG A 66 -6.39 -21.87 6.68
N ALA A 67 -6.87 -21.11 5.69
CA ALA A 67 -8.29 -20.99 5.36
C ALA A 67 -9.16 -20.59 6.57
N GLY A 68 -8.66 -19.68 7.41
CA GLY A 68 -9.34 -19.13 8.58
C GLY A 68 -9.22 -19.95 9.86
N ARG A 69 -8.52 -21.09 9.87
CA ARG A 69 -8.39 -21.95 11.06
C ARG A 69 -7.51 -21.29 12.12
N GLY A 70 -8.06 -21.08 13.32
CA GLY A 70 -7.37 -20.49 14.48
C GLY A 70 -6.90 -21.51 15.51
N THR A 71 -6.21 -22.58 15.10
CA THR A 71 -5.75 -23.63 16.03
C THR A 71 -4.71 -23.08 17.04
N PRO A 72 -4.50 -23.75 18.19
CA PRO A 72 -3.44 -23.36 19.14
C PRO A 72 -2.05 -23.29 18.49
N GLU A 73 -1.78 -24.16 17.52
CA GLU A 73 -0.55 -24.16 16.74
C GLU A 73 -0.39 -22.88 15.90
N VAL A 74 -1.46 -22.44 15.23
CA VAL A 74 -1.48 -21.18 14.47
C VAL A 74 -1.16 -19.99 15.36
N GLN A 75 -1.75 -19.95 16.56
CA GLN A 75 -1.49 -18.87 17.51
C GLN A 75 -0.05 -18.90 18.01
N ARG A 76 0.50 -20.09 18.28
CA ARG A 76 1.89 -20.28 18.70
C ARG A 76 2.88 -19.83 17.63
N ASP A 77 2.66 -20.24 16.37
CA ASP A 77 3.53 -19.86 15.25
C ASP A 77 3.44 -18.36 14.97
N ALA A 78 2.24 -17.78 14.95
CA ALA A 78 2.03 -16.34 14.82
C ALA A 78 2.76 -15.56 15.92
N ARG A 79 2.64 -16.01 17.18
CA ARG A 79 3.31 -15.38 18.32
C ARG A 79 4.83 -15.45 18.16
N ARG A 80 5.38 -16.62 17.85
CA ARG A 80 6.83 -16.80 17.66
C ARG A 80 7.39 -15.87 16.58
N ASN A 81 6.74 -15.81 15.42
CA ASN A 81 7.19 -14.97 14.31
C ASN A 81 7.05 -13.47 14.63
N ALA A 82 6.00 -13.09 15.36
CA ALA A 82 5.80 -11.73 15.84
C ALA A 82 6.89 -11.29 16.83
N GLU A 83 7.22 -12.13 17.82
CA GLU A 83 8.30 -11.82 18.78
C GLU A 83 9.65 -11.70 18.08
N SER A 84 9.96 -12.61 17.13
CA SER A 84 11.18 -12.53 16.32
C SER A 84 11.33 -11.19 15.58
N LEU A 85 10.24 -10.68 14.98
CA LEU A 85 10.26 -9.36 14.34
C LEU A 85 10.45 -8.23 15.36
N LEU A 86 9.73 -8.28 16.48
CA LEU A 86 9.80 -7.26 17.51
C LEU A 86 11.18 -7.19 18.17
N GLU A 87 11.85 -8.33 18.37
CA GLU A 87 13.23 -8.40 18.85
C GLU A 87 14.19 -7.66 17.90
N GLN A 88 14.05 -7.87 16.59
CA GLN A 88 14.86 -7.15 15.60
C GLN A 88 14.57 -5.65 15.58
N ILE A 89 13.29 -5.25 15.64
CA ILE A 89 12.89 -3.83 15.66
C ILE A 89 13.41 -3.12 16.91
N ARG A 90 13.40 -3.81 18.06
CA ARG A 90 13.83 -3.25 19.36
C ARG A 90 15.33 -3.38 19.61
N ASN A 91 16.09 -3.95 18.68
CA ASN A 91 17.53 -4.13 18.85
C ASN A 91 18.22 -2.76 19.01
N PRO A 92 18.87 -2.47 20.15
CA PRO A 92 19.55 -1.19 20.38
C PRO A 92 20.67 -0.89 19.39
N GLU A 93 21.25 -1.93 18.77
CA GLU A 93 22.30 -1.79 17.75
C GLU A 93 21.75 -1.33 16.39
N ARG A 94 20.42 -1.29 16.23
CA ARG A 94 19.72 -0.98 14.97
C ARG A 94 18.55 -0.01 15.19
N PRO A 95 18.81 1.19 15.76
CA PRO A 95 17.77 2.16 16.10
C PRO A 95 16.93 2.60 14.90
N GLU A 96 17.47 2.51 13.68
CA GLU A 96 16.79 2.89 12.44
C GLU A 96 15.54 2.03 12.20
N LEU A 97 15.55 0.76 12.60
CA LEU A 97 14.38 -0.11 12.48
C LEU A 97 13.22 0.36 13.37
N ALA A 98 13.53 0.77 14.61
CA ALA A 98 12.54 1.34 15.53
C ALA A 98 11.96 2.64 14.97
N ASP A 99 12.77 3.46 14.30
CA ASP A 99 12.31 4.68 13.64
C ASP A 99 11.41 4.41 12.43
N LEU A 100 11.73 3.40 11.60
CA LEU A 100 10.85 2.96 10.52
C LEU A 100 9.51 2.44 11.07
N ALA A 101 9.55 1.63 12.13
CA ALA A 101 8.38 1.00 12.76
C ALA A 101 7.37 1.99 13.36
N LYS A 102 7.77 3.24 13.60
CA LYS A 102 6.86 4.32 14.01
C LYS A 102 5.80 4.66 12.96
N ASN A 103 6.08 4.39 11.68
CA ASN A 103 5.13 4.59 10.59
C ASN A 103 4.35 3.29 10.32
N PRO A 104 3.00 3.27 10.43
CA PRO A 104 2.20 2.06 10.23
C PRO A 104 2.45 1.34 8.90
N LEU A 105 2.66 2.11 7.82
CA LEU A 105 2.99 1.52 6.51
C LEU A 105 4.32 0.79 6.58
N LEU A 106 5.37 1.45 7.07
CA LEU A 106 6.71 0.86 7.09
C LEU A 106 6.77 -0.34 8.03
N LEU A 107 6.03 -0.31 9.14
CA LEU A 107 5.86 -1.47 10.02
C LEU A 107 5.18 -2.64 9.29
N ASN A 108 4.13 -2.37 8.51
CA ASN A 108 3.49 -3.38 7.67
C ASN A 108 4.46 -3.97 6.63
N LEU A 109 5.29 -3.13 6.02
CA LEU A 109 6.30 -3.58 5.05
C LEU A 109 7.39 -4.41 5.71
N LEU A 110 7.91 -4.02 6.87
CA LEU A 110 8.86 -4.82 7.65
C LEU A 110 8.28 -6.19 8.00
N ALA A 111 7.02 -6.25 8.45
CA ALA A 111 6.36 -7.51 8.77
C ALA A 111 6.17 -8.40 7.53
N THR A 112 5.78 -7.79 6.41
CA THR A 112 5.63 -8.47 5.12
C THR A 112 6.96 -9.07 4.67
N TYR A 113 8.03 -8.27 4.69
CA TYR A 113 9.37 -8.71 4.29
C TYR A 113 9.90 -9.84 5.20
N HIS A 114 9.83 -9.64 6.53
CA HIS A 114 10.28 -10.64 7.50
C HIS A 114 9.56 -11.99 7.34
N ARG A 115 8.25 -11.98 7.02
CA ARG A 115 7.49 -13.21 6.76
C ARG A 115 7.94 -13.90 5.48
N SER A 116 8.19 -13.13 4.42
CA SER A 116 8.49 -13.68 3.09
C SER A 116 9.90 -14.23 2.94
N ASP A 117 10.87 -13.69 3.70
CA ASP A 117 12.26 -14.16 3.68
C ASP A 117 12.77 -14.46 5.10
N PRO A 118 12.33 -15.58 5.71
CA PRO A 118 12.77 -15.97 7.04
C PRO A 118 14.29 -16.14 7.09
N GLY A 119 14.94 -15.44 8.03
CA GLY A 119 16.39 -15.54 8.27
C GLY A 119 17.25 -14.53 7.49
N VAL A 120 16.65 -13.70 6.63
CA VAL A 120 17.34 -12.55 6.02
C VAL A 120 17.26 -11.36 6.97
N GLU A 121 18.36 -10.61 7.09
CA GLU A 121 18.40 -9.42 7.93
C GLU A 121 17.45 -8.35 7.35
N LEU A 122 16.66 -7.70 8.22
CA LEU A 122 15.79 -6.60 7.80
C LEU A 122 16.60 -5.46 7.17
N PRO A 123 16.05 -4.74 6.18
CA PRO A 123 16.66 -3.54 5.63
C PRO A 123 16.76 -2.44 6.70
N ARG A 124 17.85 -1.66 6.68
CA ARG A 124 18.08 -0.60 7.68
C ARG A 124 17.51 0.73 7.24
N GLN A 125 17.40 0.93 5.93
CA GLN A 125 16.93 2.19 5.36
C GLN A 125 15.56 2.03 4.71
N ARG A 126 14.79 3.13 4.71
CA ARG A 126 13.47 3.18 4.06
C ARG A 126 13.56 2.86 2.56
N VAL A 127 14.61 3.31 1.88
CA VAL A 127 14.79 3.09 0.43
C VAL A 127 15.06 1.61 0.15
N GLU A 128 15.94 0.99 0.93
CA GLU A 128 16.23 -0.46 0.87
C GLU A 128 14.94 -1.26 1.09
N LEU A 129 14.14 -0.92 2.11
CA LEU A 129 12.88 -1.59 2.38
C LEU A 129 11.89 -1.50 1.21
N TYR A 130 11.80 -0.35 0.54
CA TYR A 130 10.95 -0.25 -0.66
C TYR A 130 11.49 -1.08 -1.81
N GLN A 131 12.80 -1.05 -2.07
CA GLN A 131 13.43 -1.87 -3.11
C GLN A 131 13.16 -3.37 -2.87
N ASP A 132 13.35 -3.82 -1.64
CA ASP A 132 13.16 -5.20 -1.22
C ASP A 132 11.70 -5.64 -1.36
N ILE A 133 10.74 -4.81 -0.96
CA ILE A 133 9.32 -5.09 -1.15
C ILE A 133 8.94 -5.11 -2.64
N CYS A 134 9.42 -4.17 -3.44
CA CYS A 134 9.15 -4.18 -4.88
C CYS A 134 9.72 -5.44 -5.53
N SER A 135 10.94 -5.84 -5.19
CA SER A 135 11.55 -7.10 -5.63
C SER A 135 10.74 -8.31 -5.19
N LEU A 136 10.29 -8.35 -3.93
CA LEU A 136 9.43 -9.42 -3.39
C LEU A 136 8.11 -9.55 -4.18
N GLN A 137 7.43 -8.42 -4.41
CA GLN A 137 6.14 -8.36 -5.10
C GLN A 137 6.27 -8.70 -6.59
N LEU A 138 7.36 -8.28 -7.25
CA LEU A 138 7.57 -8.52 -8.67
C LEU A 138 8.18 -9.89 -8.97
N ARG A 139 9.03 -10.45 -8.10
CA ARG A 139 9.78 -11.68 -8.37
C ARG A 139 9.17 -12.90 -7.69
N LYS A 140 9.01 -12.84 -6.37
CA LYS A 140 8.76 -14.04 -5.55
C LYS A 140 7.29 -14.44 -5.54
N ARG A 141 6.36 -13.49 -5.57
CA ARG A 141 4.93 -13.79 -5.55
C ARG A 141 4.39 -14.47 -6.82
N PRO A 142 4.73 -14.03 -8.05
CA PRO A 142 4.36 -14.77 -9.25
C PRO A 142 4.92 -16.19 -9.27
N ALA A 143 6.20 -16.34 -8.89
CA ALA A 143 6.87 -17.64 -8.82
C ALA A 143 6.20 -18.58 -7.79
N ALA A 144 5.86 -18.07 -6.60
CA ALA A 144 5.15 -18.82 -5.57
C ALA A 144 3.73 -19.26 -6.01
N ARG A 145 3.10 -18.52 -6.92
CA ARG A 145 1.79 -18.86 -7.50
C ARG A 145 1.88 -19.74 -8.75
N GLY A 146 3.09 -20.09 -9.22
CA GLY A 146 3.29 -20.86 -10.44
C GLY A 146 2.85 -20.13 -11.71
N ILE A 147 2.76 -18.80 -11.67
CA ILE A 147 2.31 -17.98 -12.80
C ILE A 147 3.53 -17.55 -13.60
N VAL A 148 3.62 -18.00 -14.85
CA VAL A 148 4.60 -17.49 -15.81
C VAL A 148 4.06 -16.16 -16.35
N LEU A 149 4.78 -15.08 -16.05
CA LEU A 149 4.45 -13.76 -16.56
C LEU A 149 5.24 -13.50 -17.86
N PRO A 150 4.64 -12.84 -18.86
CA PRO A 150 5.27 -12.58 -20.15
C PRO A 150 6.44 -11.59 -20.06
N LEU A 151 6.47 -10.78 -18.99
CA LEU A 151 7.54 -9.83 -18.72
C LEU A 151 8.39 -10.27 -17.54
N SER A 152 9.70 -10.12 -17.69
CA SER A 152 10.66 -10.22 -16.60
C SER A 152 10.30 -9.23 -15.48
N PRO A 153 10.70 -9.51 -14.23
CA PRO A 153 10.51 -8.57 -13.12
C PRO A 153 11.05 -7.17 -13.40
N GLU A 154 12.18 -7.08 -14.10
CA GLU A 154 12.86 -5.84 -14.45
C GLU A 154 12.04 -5.03 -15.48
N GLU A 155 11.50 -5.68 -16.52
CA GLU A 155 10.60 -5.03 -17.50
C GLU A 155 9.30 -4.56 -16.83
N ARG A 156 8.70 -5.37 -15.95
CA ARG A 156 7.51 -4.96 -15.19
C ARG A 156 7.79 -3.74 -14.31
N GLN A 157 8.97 -3.69 -13.71
CA GLN A 157 9.39 -2.52 -12.94
C GLN A 157 9.48 -1.27 -13.81
N LEU A 158 10.07 -1.34 -15.01
CA LEU A 158 10.14 -0.21 -15.94
C LEU A 158 8.75 0.29 -16.33
N VAL A 159 7.83 -0.61 -16.64
CA VAL A 159 6.43 -0.25 -16.93
C VAL A 159 5.79 0.48 -15.74
N LEU A 160 5.92 -0.04 -14.52
CA LEU A 160 5.37 0.60 -13.31
C LEU A 160 6.03 1.95 -13.01
N GLN A 161 7.33 2.10 -13.27
CA GLN A 161 8.05 3.36 -13.14
C GLN A 161 7.51 4.43 -14.09
N ALA A 162 7.26 4.09 -15.35
CA ALA A 162 6.67 5.00 -16.33
C ALA A 162 5.24 5.43 -15.91
N ILE A 163 4.41 4.50 -15.45
CA ILE A 163 3.06 4.81 -14.95
C ILE A 163 3.12 5.75 -13.74
N ALA A 164 3.96 5.41 -12.76
CA ALA A 164 4.12 6.21 -11.56
C ALA A 164 4.59 7.63 -11.86
N LEU A 165 5.57 7.76 -12.77
CA LEU A 165 6.10 9.05 -13.22
C LEU A 165 5.00 9.90 -13.86
N GLU A 166 4.20 9.31 -14.76
CA GLU A 166 3.14 10.04 -15.45
C GLU A 166 2.03 10.47 -14.49
N MET A 167 1.58 9.57 -13.61
CA MET A 167 0.61 9.92 -12.57
C MET A 167 1.13 11.04 -11.64
N MET A 168 2.42 11.02 -11.30
CA MET A 168 3.04 12.10 -10.50
C MET A 168 3.09 13.42 -11.27
N ARG A 169 3.40 13.41 -12.57
CA ARG A 169 3.40 14.62 -13.42
C ARG A 169 2.02 15.24 -13.54
N GLN A 170 0.99 14.41 -13.58
CA GLN A 170 -0.42 14.84 -13.62
C GLN A 170 -0.99 15.12 -12.23
N GLU A 171 -0.19 14.99 -11.16
CA GLU A 171 -0.63 15.11 -9.76
C GLU A 171 -1.81 14.19 -9.38
N LYS A 172 -1.97 13.08 -10.11
CA LYS A 172 -3.03 12.09 -9.92
C LYS A 172 -2.59 11.00 -8.93
N ARG A 173 -3.49 10.64 -8.01
CA ARG A 173 -3.37 9.42 -7.18
C ARG A 173 -4.17 8.27 -7.76
N LEU A 174 -5.32 8.60 -8.33
CA LEU A 174 -6.26 7.70 -8.99
C LEU A 174 -6.23 8.00 -10.49
N ILE A 175 -6.22 6.96 -11.30
CA ILE A 175 -6.31 7.02 -12.76
C ILE A 175 -7.48 6.15 -13.21
N GLU A 176 -8.29 6.66 -14.15
CA GLU A 176 -9.39 5.90 -14.73
C GLU A 176 -8.85 4.71 -15.54
N GLU A 177 -9.67 3.67 -15.69
CA GLU A 177 -9.24 2.44 -16.38
C GLU A 177 -8.86 2.70 -17.85
N GLU A 178 -9.63 3.53 -18.55
CA GLU A 178 -9.37 3.88 -19.94
C GLU A 178 -8.03 4.63 -20.09
N ASP A 179 -7.81 5.67 -19.29
CA ASP A 179 -6.55 6.42 -19.22
C ASP A 179 -5.36 5.51 -18.90
N LEU A 180 -5.53 4.57 -17.95
CA LEU A 180 -4.47 3.65 -17.55
C LEU A 180 -4.13 2.65 -18.66
N LEU A 181 -5.13 2.13 -19.36
CA LEU A 181 -4.93 1.21 -20.48
C LEU A 181 -4.23 1.90 -21.64
N GLU A 182 -4.57 3.16 -21.94
CA GLU A 182 -3.87 3.95 -22.96
C GLU A 182 -2.39 4.17 -22.58
N LEU A 183 -2.13 4.57 -21.33
CA LEU A 183 -0.78 4.75 -20.81
C LEU A 183 0.03 3.45 -20.83
N LEU A 184 -0.58 2.34 -20.45
CA LEU A 184 0.02 1.01 -20.51
C LEU A 184 0.34 0.61 -21.94
N SER A 185 -0.59 0.79 -22.88
CA SER A 185 -0.39 0.49 -24.29
C SER A 185 0.82 1.23 -24.84
N ARG A 186 0.88 2.54 -24.58
CA ARG A 186 2.00 3.37 -25.02
C ARG A 186 3.32 2.91 -24.39
N THR A 187 3.32 2.66 -23.09
CA THR A 187 4.53 2.25 -22.34
C THR A 187 5.06 0.89 -22.80
N LEU A 188 4.16 -0.07 -23.02
CA LEU A 188 4.52 -1.40 -23.53
C LEU A 188 5.08 -1.31 -24.95
N GLN A 189 4.50 -0.45 -25.79
CA GLN A 189 5.03 -0.20 -27.13
C GLN A 189 6.43 0.43 -27.11
N GLU A 190 6.64 1.48 -26.29
CA GLU A 190 7.95 2.13 -26.12
C GLU A 190 9.04 1.15 -25.64
N GLN A 191 8.65 0.08 -24.94
CA GLN A 191 9.54 -0.99 -24.47
C GLN A 191 9.63 -2.20 -25.43
N ASN A 192 9.10 -2.11 -26.66
CA ASN A 192 9.09 -3.18 -27.66
C ASN A 192 8.28 -4.43 -27.24
N HIS A 193 7.22 -4.24 -26.45
CA HIS A 193 6.31 -5.29 -25.98
C HIS A 193 4.89 -5.17 -26.56
N GLU A 194 4.79 -4.77 -27.84
CA GLU A 194 3.50 -4.57 -28.56
C GLU A 194 2.61 -5.82 -28.60
N GLY A 195 3.19 -7.02 -28.42
CA GLY A 195 2.45 -8.28 -28.38
C GLY A 195 1.72 -8.58 -27.07
N ILE A 196 1.87 -7.74 -26.04
CA ILE A 196 1.24 -7.93 -24.73
C ILE A 196 0.02 -7.00 -24.61
N PRO A 197 -1.20 -7.56 -24.50
CA PRO A 197 -2.39 -6.74 -24.27
C PRO A 197 -2.29 -5.96 -22.94
N PRO A 198 -2.53 -4.64 -22.94
CA PRO A 198 -2.50 -3.81 -21.73
C PRO A 198 -3.41 -4.31 -20.61
N GLU A 199 -4.59 -4.85 -20.97
CA GLU A 199 -5.57 -5.40 -20.04
C GLU A 199 -5.01 -6.64 -19.32
N GLU A 200 -4.28 -7.47 -20.06
CA GLU A 200 -3.65 -8.66 -19.50
C GLU A 200 -2.53 -8.28 -18.53
N PHE A 201 -1.70 -7.29 -18.89
CA PHE A 201 -0.68 -6.76 -17.99
C PHE A 201 -1.31 -6.15 -16.73
N LEU A 202 -2.34 -5.30 -16.87
CA LEU A 202 -3.03 -4.68 -15.74
C LEU A 202 -3.61 -5.73 -14.80
N ARG A 203 -4.27 -6.76 -15.35
CA ARG A 203 -4.80 -7.89 -14.60
C ARG A 203 -3.71 -8.63 -13.84
N GLN A 204 -2.53 -8.81 -14.43
CA GLN A 204 -1.40 -9.46 -13.78
C GLN A 204 -0.83 -8.61 -12.64
N VAL A 205 -0.62 -7.31 -12.86
CA VAL A 205 -0.17 -6.41 -11.79
C VAL A 205 -1.17 -6.45 -10.65
N VAL A 206 -2.46 -6.19 -10.90
CA VAL A 206 -3.48 -6.12 -9.85
C VAL A 206 -3.66 -7.45 -9.10
N ASN A 207 -3.66 -8.58 -9.81
CA ASN A 207 -3.90 -9.88 -9.17
C ASN A 207 -2.65 -10.48 -8.54
N VAL A 208 -1.46 -10.20 -9.06
CA VAL A 208 -0.22 -10.90 -8.68
C VAL A 208 0.70 -10.02 -7.84
N SER A 209 0.84 -8.73 -8.16
CA SER A 209 1.61 -7.78 -7.35
C SER A 209 0.68 -6.84 -6.58
N GLU A 210 0.85 -6.71 -5.27
CA GLU A 210 0.04 -5.77 -4.47
C GLU A 210 0.51 -4.31 -4.66
N LEU A 211 0.85 -3.93 -5.89
CA LEU A 211 1.43 -2.63 -6.22
C LEU A 211 0.39 -1.67 -6.79
N ILE A 212 -0.55 -2.17 -7.59
CA ILE A 212 -1.70 -1.41 -8.10
C ILE A 212 -2.97 -2.10 -7.63
N VAL A 213 -3.94 -1.31 -7.15
CA VAL A 213 -5.24 -1.77 -6.66
C VAL A 213 -6.36 -1.05 -7.38
N ARG A 214 -7.49 -1.73 -7.55
CA ARG A 214 -8.73 -1.11 -8.06
C ARG A 214 -9.48 -0.45 -6.90
N GLN A 215 -9.84 0.82 -7.06
CA GLN A 215 -10.67 1.58 -6.11
C GLN A 215 -12.11 1.62 -6.61
N GLY A 216 -12.91 0.62 -6.21
CA GLY A 216 -14.31 0.53 -6.59
C GLY A 216 -14.53 0.62 -8.10
N LEU A 217 -15.41 1.54 -8.52
CA LEU A 217 -15.68 1.87 -9.92
C LEU A 217 -14.90 3.09 -10.41
N GLU A 218 -14.12 3.74 -9.53
CA GLU A 218 -13.50 5.04 -9.80
C GLU A 218 -12.21 4.91 -10.61
N GLY A 219 -11.51 3.76 -10.50
CA GLY A 219 -10.32 3.47 -11.29
C GLY A 219 -9.28 2.71 -10.51
N TYR A 220 -8.03 3.04 -10.75
CA TYR A 220 -6.85 2.35 -10.23
C TYR A 220 -5.89 3.33 -9.54
N GLU A 221 -5.22 2.85 -8.50
CA GLU A 221 -4.15 3.59 -7.84
C GLU A 221 -3.05 2.64 -7.39
N PHE A 222 -1.87 3.20 -7.06
CA PHE A 222 -0.88 2.42 -6.33
C PHE A 222 -1.41 2.07 -4.93
N SER A 223 -1.13 0.85 -4.47
CA SER A 223 -1.56 0.35 -3.15
C SER A 223 -1.15 1.26 -1.99
N HIS A 224 -0.12 2.07 -2.19
CA HIS A 224 0.20 3.20 -1.34
C HIS A 224 0.91 4.30 -2.12
N LEU A 225 0.63 5.58 -1.80
CA LEU A 225 1.27 6.76 -2.42
C LEU A 225 2.80 6.68 -2.40
N SER A 226 3.39 6.16 -1.33
CA SER A 226 4.85 6.02 -1.25
C SER A 226 5.45 5.00 -2.23
N PHE A 227 4.68 4.02 -2.73
CA PHE A 227 5.13 3.21 -3.85
C PHE A 227 5.10 4.01 -5.14
N GLN A 228 4.04 4.79 -5.39
CA GLN A 228 4.00 5.72 -6.53
C GLN A 228 5.19 6.69 -6.50
N GLU A 229 5.45 7.34 -5.36
CA GLU A 229 6.61 8.22 -5.19
C GLU A 229 7.94 7.51 -5.42
N PHE A 230 8.07 6.26 -4.93
CA PHE A 230 9.28 5.47 -5.09
C PHE A 230 9.51 5.11 -6.57
N PHE A 231 8.50 4.57 -7.25
CA PHE A 231 8.61 4.19 -8.67
C PHE A 231 8.83 5.41 -9.55
N GLY A 232 8.09 6.51 -9.36
CA GLY A 232 8.23 7.71 -10.18
C GLY A 232 9.59 8.39 -10.01
N ARG A 233 10.21 8.35 -8.81
CA ARG A 233 11.58 8.82 -8.60
C ARG A 233 12.66 7.87 -9.14
N SER A 234 12.32 6.60 -9.33
CA SER A 234 13.26 5.59 -9.86
C SER A 234 13.20 5.50 -11.39
N ALA A 235 12.29 6.24 -12.04
CA ALA A 235 12.19 6.38 -13.48
C ALA A 235 13.25 7.39 -13.95
N ASN A 236 14.39 6.89 -14.45
CA ASN A 236 15.45 7.69 -15.07
C ASN A 236 15.67 7.21 -16.51
#